data_AF-A0A453CW43-F1
#
_entry.id   AF-A0A453CW43-F1
#
_cell.length_a   1.000
_cell.length_b   1.000
_cell.length_c   1.000
_cell.angle_alpha   90.00
_cell.angle_beta   90.00
_cell.angle_gamma   90.00
#
_symmetry.space_group_name_H-M   'P 1'
#
loop_
_entity.id
_entity.type
_entity.pdbx_description
1 polymer ?
#
loop_
_entity_poly.entity_id
_entity_poly.type
_entity_poly.pdbx_seq_one_letter_code
_entity_poly.pdbx_strand_id
1 'polypeptide(L)'
;WDVFSFGVILLELLTGRGPADHASPSTSASFSGPSTTTTDRSGSAEHEAVPEAVRWVRRGFEDARPVAEMVDPALLREAPALPKKEIVAAFHVALACTEADPELRPKMKTVADSLDKVGS
;
A
#
# COMPACT_ATOMS: atom_id res chain seq x y z
N TRP A 1 16.91 1.97 -1.24
CA TRP A 1 16.08 1.49 -0.12
C TRP A 1 15.24 2.62 0.47
N ASP A 2 15.84 3.76 0.85
CA ASP A 2 15.13 4.90 1.47
C ASP A 2 13.87 5.40 0.71
N VAL A 3 13.98 5.64 -0.60
CA VAL A 3 12.82 6.06 -1.42
C VAL A 3 11.68 5.04 -1.42
N PHE A 4 12.01 3.74 -1.45
CA PHE A 4 11.00 2.68 -1.45
C PHE A 4 10.25 2.64 -0.12
N SER A 5 11.00 2.65 0.99
CA SER A 5 10.43 2.69 2.33
C SER A 5 9.57 3.93 2.54
N PHE A 6 10.02 5.09 2.08
CA PHE A 6 9.20 6.32 2.09
C PHE A 6 7.88 6.14 1.33
N GLY A 7 7.92 5.57 0.13
CA GLY A 7 6.72 5.31 -0.67
C GLY A 7 5.73 4.39 0.03
N VAL A 8 6.21 3.33 0.72
CA VAL A 8 5.37 2.45 1.53
C VAL A 8 4.70 3.23 2.66
N ILE A 9 5.46 3.99 3.44
CA ILE A 9 4.91 4.82 4.53
C ILE A 9 3.88 5.82 4.00
N LEU A 10 4.14 6.45 2.85
CA LEU A 10 3.18 7.37 2.23
C LEU A 10 1.88 6.65 1.83
N LEU A 11 1.94 5.43 1.30
CA LEU A 11 0.74 4.62 1.05
C LEU A 11 0.00 4.26 2.34
N GLU A 12 0.70 3.89 3.39
CA GLU A 12 0.09 3.59 4.70
C GLU A 12 -0.63 4.82 5.27
N LEU A 13 -0.02 6.00 5.18
CA LEU A 13 -0.63 7.27 5.58
C LEU A 13 -1.89 7.60 4.75
N LEU A 14 -1.85 7.38 3.44
CA LEU A 14 -2.99 7.66 2.56
C LEU A 14 -4.14 6.68 2.74
N THR A 15 -3.84 5.42 3.09
CA THR A 15 -4.83 4.33 3.15
C THR A 15 -5.30 4.02 4.58
N GLY A 16 -4.56 4.47 5.60
CA GLY A 16 -4.83 4.19 7.01
C GLY A 16 -4.56 2.73 7.39
N ARG A 17 -3.92 1.93 6.52
CA ARG A 17 -3.60 0.52 6.75
C ARG A 17 -2.17 0.40 7.25
N GLY A 18 -1.98 -0.18 8.43
CA GLY A 18 -0.63 -0.36 8.99
C GLY A 18 0.08 -1.61 8.46
N PRO A 19 1.39 -1.76 8.72
CA PRO A 19 2.16 -2.95 8.37
C PRO A 19 1.61 -4.25 9.01
N ALA A 20 0.87 -4.12 10.12
CA ALA A 20 0.37 -5.24 10.93
C ALA A 20 -1.05 -5.70 10.57
N ASP A 21 -1.85 -4.89 9.86
CA ASP A 21 -3.22 -5.28 9.46
C ASP A 21 -3.24 -6.43 8.44
N HIS A 22 -2.05 -6.81 7.95
CA HIS A 22 -1.84 -7.92 7.01
C HIS A 22 -0.82 -8.95 7.50
N ALA A 23 -0.31 -8.83 8.75
CA ALA A 23 0.62 -9.79 9.37
C ALA A 23 -0.10 -10.90 10.17
N SER A 24 -1.37 -11.17 9.87
CA SER A 24 -2.10 -12.26 10.51
C SER A 24 -2.84 -13.12 9.48
N PRO A 25 -2.31 -14.30 9.14
CA PRO A 25 -3.18 -15.46 8.91
C PRO A 25 -3.70 -15.93 10.28
N SER A 26 -4.46 -15.07 10.98
CA SER A 26 -5.24 -15.52 12.12
C SER A 26 -6.45 -16.26 11.57
N THR A 27 -6.22 -17.55 11.40
CA THR A 27 -7.21 -18.62 11.38
C THR A 27 -8.26 -18.40 12.47
N SER A 28 -9.30 -17.62 12.19
CA SER A 28 -10.57 -17.75 12.90
C SER A 28 -11.39 -18.80 12.17
N ALA A 29 -11.01 -20.06 12.41
CA ALA A 29 -11.87 -21.19 12.14
C ALA A 29 -13.18 -21.00 12.90
N SER A 30 -14.30 -21.08 12.18
CA SER A 30 -15.58 -21.53 12.72
C SER A 30 -16.39 -22.17 11.60
N PHE A 31 -15.85 -23.24 11.02
CA PHE A 31 -16.67 -24.29 10.41
C PHE A 31 -16.03 -25.65 10.72
N SER A 32 -16.80 -26.46 11.44
CA SER A 32 -16.44 -27.76 11.99
C SER A 32 -16.21 -28.81 10.92
N GLY A 33 -15.15 -29.61 11.06
CA GLY A 33 -14.98 -30.87 10.34
C GLY A 33 -13.64 -31.54 10.68
N PRO A 34 -13.59 -32.83 11.07
CA PRO A 34 -12.35 -33.50 11.43
C PRO A 34 -11.75 -34.31 10.25
N SER A 35 -10.47 -34.66 10.40
CA SER A 35 -9.68 -35.65 9.64
C SER A 35 -8.96 -35.06 8.40
N THR A 36 -7.70 -35.31 8.06
CA THR A 36 -6.74 -36.38 8.43
C THR A 36 -5.32 -35.90 8.04
N THR A 37 -4.30 -36.44 8.72
CA THR A 37 -2.85 -36.42 8.46
C THR A 37 -2.36 -36.29 7.01
N THR A 38 -1.30 -35.51 6.76
CA THR A 38 0.11 -35.98 6.56
C THR A 38 1.03 -34.80 6.22
N THR A 39 2.20 -34.79 6.85
CA THR A 39 3.45 -34.12 6.44
C THR A 39 3.66 -34.13 4.92
N ASP A 40 4.02 -32.99 4.32
CA ASP A 40 5.30 -32.87 3.60
C ASP A 40 5.63 -31.43 3.14
N ARG A 41 6.80 -30.98 3.60
CA ARG A 41 7.84 -30.25 2.87
C ARG A 41 7.49 -29.63 1.49
N SER A 42 7.51 -28.31 1.42
CA SER A 42 8.11 -27.53 0.31
C SER A 42 8.22 -26.07 0.80
N GLY A 43 9.38 -25.46 0.98
CA GLY A 43 10.32 -25.17 -0.09
C GLY A 43 9.86 -23.93 -0.87
N SER A 44 10.70 -22.89 -0.88
CA SER A 44 10.75 -21.75 -1.82
C SER A 44 9.61 -20.73 -1.80
N ALA A 45 9.83 -19.60 -1.15
CA ALA A 45 10.39 -18.43 -1.83
C ALA A 45 10.77 -17.38 -0.77
N GLU A 46 12.05 -17.04 -0.71
CA GLU A 46 12.47 -15.67 -0.46
C GLU A 46 11.93 -14.80 -1.62
N HIS A 47 10.61 -14.68 -1.65
CA HIS A 47 9.91 -13.74 -2.48
C HIS A 47 10.17 -12.42 -1.76
N GLU A 48 10.87 -11.50 -2.42
CA GLU A 48 10.82 -10.07 -2.10
C GLU A 48 9.35 -9.71 -1.96
N ALA A 49 8.85 -9.80 -0.73
CA ALA A 49 7.43 -9.80 -0.46
C ALA A 49 7.00 -8.35 -0.61
N VAL A 50 6.50 -8.01 -1.81
CA VAL A 50 5.95 -6.68 -2.08
C VAL A 50 4.93 -6.38 -0.97
N PRO A 51 5.12 -5.27 -0.22
CA PRO A 51 4.23 -4.91 0.87
C PRO A 51 2.77 -4.93 0.43
N GLU A 52 1.89 -5.47 1.27
CA GLU A 52 0.48 -5.66 0.90
C GLU A 52 -0.21 -4.34 0.54
N ALA A 53 0.14 -3.23 1.20
CA ALA A 53 -0.32 -1.89 0.84
C ALA A 53 0.00 -1.54 -0.62
N VAL A 54 1.22 -1.81 -1.08
CA VAL A 54 1.64 -1.56 -2.48
C VAL A 54 0.81 -2.38 -3.45
N ARG A 55 0.66 -3.68 -3.18
CA ARG A 55 -0.14 -4.61 -4.01
C ARG A 55 -1.60 -4.17 -4.09
N TRP A 56 -2.20 -3.85 -2.94
CA TRP A 56 -3.60 -3.47 -2.85
C TRP A 56 -3.90 -2.15 -3.58
N VAL A 57 -3.02 -1.15 -3.45
CA VAL A 57 -3.17 0.13 -4.14
C VAL A 57 -2.99 -0.05 -5.65
N ARG A 58 -1.97 -0.77 -6.13
CA ARG A 58 -1.78 -1.05 -7.56
C ARG A 58 -3.03 -1.69 -8.17
N ARG A 59 -3.56 -2.72 -7.53
CA ARG A 59 -4.81 -3.37 -7.93
C ARG A 59 -6.00 -2.40 -7.91
N GLY A 60 -6.02 -1.44 -6.98
CA GLY A 60 -7.11 -0.45 -6.91
C GLY A 60 -7.14 0.49 -8.09
N PHE A 61 -5.96 0.93 -8.54
CA PHE A 61 -5.84 1.74 -9.75
C PHE A 61 -6.15 0.92 -11.02
N GLU A 62 -5.68 -0.33 -11.09
CA GLU A 62 -6.00 -1.26 -12.20
C GLU A 62 -7.51 -1.54 -12.32
N ASP A 63 -8.18 -1.77 -11.18
CA ASP A 63 -9.62 -2.01 -11.10
C ASP A 63 -10.46 -0.73 -11.23
N ALA A 64 -9.83 0.44 -11.40
CA ALA A 64 -10.47 1.77 -11.40
C ALA A 64 -11.37 2.02 -10.17
N ARG A 65 -10.95 1.53 -8.99
CA ARG A 65 -11.66 1.75 -7.73
C ARG A 65 -11.77 3.26 -7.44
N PRO A 66 -12.93 3.76 -6.97
CA PRO A 66 -13.06 5.14 -6.54
C PRO A 66 -12.05 5.47 -5.43
N VAL A 67 -11.36 6.61 -5.55
CA VAL A 67 -10.34 7.06 -4.59
C VAL A 67 -10.89 7.13 -3.16
N ALA A 68 -12.17 7.47 -3.00
CA ALA A 68 -12.82 7.50 -1.68
C ALA A 68 -12.89 6.12 -0.97
N GLU A 69 -12.83 5.03 -1.72
CA GLU A 69 -12.74 3.65 -1.18
C GLU A 69 -11.30 3.23 -0.90
N MET A 70 -10.34 3.98 -1.46
CA MET A 70 -8.92 3.68 -1.34
C MET A 70 -8.24 4.44 -0.20
N VAL A 71 -8.82 5.56 0.22
CA VAL A 71 -8.26 6.52 1.17
C VAL A 71 -8.74 6.24 2.58
N ASP A 72 -7.89 6.54 3.57
CA ASP A 72 -8.27 6.55 4.98
C ASP A 72 -9.50 7.45 5.19
N PRO A 73 -10.63 6.91 5.71
CA PRO A 73 -11.80 7.72 6.02
C PRO A 73 -11.53 8.91 6.95
N ALA A 74 -10.48 8.86 7.78
CA ALA A 74 -10.06 9.98 8.62
C ALA A 74 -9.70 11.22 7.78
N LEU A 75 -8.97 11.03 6.68
CA LEU A 75 -8.55 12.10 5.75
C LEU A 75 -9.72 12.74 5.02
N LEU A 76 -10.84 12.02 4.86
CA LEU A 76 -12.08 12.53 4.26
C LEU A 76 -12.95 13.30 5.25
N ARG A 77 -12.74 13.10 6.56
CA ARG A 77 -13.56 13.68 7.63
C ARG A 77 -12.96 14.96 8.20
N GLU A 78 -11.65 15.16 8.06
CA GLU A 78 -11.01 16.40 8.48
C GLU A 78 -11.55 17.58 7.68
N ALA A 79 -11.81 18.71 8.36
CA ALA A 79 -12.36 19.91 7.74
C ALA A 79 -11.28 21.01 7.71
N PRO A 80 -10.92 21.55 6.54
CA PRO A 80 -11.44 21.20 5.21
C PRO A 80 -10.89 19.85 4.72
N ALA A 81 -11.74 19.06 4.04
CA ALA A 81 -11.32 17.78 3.48
C ALA A 81 -10.31 17.99 2.35
N LEU A 82 -9.31 17.12 2.28
CA LEU A 82 -8.28 17.18 1.23
C LEU A 82 -8.92 17.07 -0.17
N PRO A 83 -8.56 17.96 -1.12
CA PRO A 83 -9.04 17.86 -2.48
C PRO A 83 -8.65 16.51 -3.12
N LYS A 84 -9.62 15.84 -3.75
CA LYS A 84 -9.41 14.52 -4.39
C LYS A 84 -8.22 14.48 -5.35
N LYS A 85 -7.94 15.61 -6.03
CA LYS A 85 -6.81 15.72 -6.97
C LYS A 85 -5.46 15.59 -6.26
N GLU A 86 -5.33 16.17 -5.08
CA GLU A 86 -4.11 16.13 -4.27
C GLU A 86 -3.85 14.72 -3.77
N ILE A 87 -4.91 14.05 -3.30
CA ILE A 87 -4.83 12.65 -2.84
C ILE A 87 -4.40 11.71 -3.98
N VAL A 88 -4.99 11.87 -5.17
CA VAL A 88 -4.60 11.09 -6.36
C VAL A 88 -3.14 11.36 -6.74
N ALA A 89 -2.70 12.62 -6.70
CA ALA A 89 -1.32 12.96 -6.99
C ALA A 89 -0.35 12.34 -5.97
N ALA A 90 -0.69 12.37 -4.68
CA ALA A 90 0.09 11.71 -3.62
C ALA A 90 0.19 10.19 -3.83
N PHE A 91 -0.90 9.52 -4.23
CA PHE A 91 -0.85 8.10 -4.60
C PHE A 91 0.11 7.82 -5.76
N HIS A 92 0.09 8.65 -6.81
CA HIS A 92 1.03 8.48 -7.94
C HIS A 92 2.49 8.66 -7.50
N VAL A 93 2.78 9.63 -6.63
CA VAL A 93 4.13 9.81 -6.06
C VAL A 93 4.54 8.56 -5.28
N ALA A 94 3.65 8.03 -4.43
CA ALA A 94 3.93 6.85 -3.63
C ALA A 94 4.13 5.58 -4.48
N LEU A 95 3.32 5.40 -5.54
CA LEU A 95 3.45 4.31 -6.51
C LEU A 95 4.79 4.38 -7.27
N ALA A 96 5.19 5.58 -7.72
CA ALA A 96 6.49 5.78 -8.37
C ALA A 96 7.67 5.46 -7.42
N CYS A 97 7.55 5.82 -6.14
CA CYS A 97 8.55 5.49 -5.13
C CYS A 97 8.66 3.98 -4.86
N THR A 98 7.56 3.25 -5.02
CA THR A 98 7.46 1.80 -4.77
C THR A 98 7.56 0.98 -6.05
N GLU A 99 8.18 1.52 -7.10
CA GLU A 99 8.47 0.76 -8.32
C GLU A 99 9.37 -0.44 -8.04
N ALA A 100 9.09 -1.55 -8.72
CA ALA A 100 9.83 -2.79 -8.51
C ALA A 100 11.30 -2.61 -8.93
N ASP A 101 11.51 -1.96 -10.07
CA ASP A 101 12.82 -1.57 -10.57
C ASP A 101 13.37 -0.35 -9.79
N PRO A 102 14.50 -0.47 -9.07
CA PRO A 102 15.12 0.64 -8.37
C PRO A 102 15.57 1.80 -9.27
N GLU A 103 15.86 1.54 -10.56
CA GLU A 103 16.32 2.57 -11.50
C GLU A 103 15.19 3.48 -11.98
N LEU A 104 13.95 2.98 -11.96
CA LEU A 104 12.75 3.74 -12.33
C LEU A 104 12.22 4.60 -11.19
N ARG A 105 12.68 4.38 -9.96
CA ARG A 105 12.26 5.17 -8.79
C ARG A 105 12.80 6.60 -8.89
N PRO A 106 12.00 7.61 -8.52
CA PRO A 106 12.48 8.99 -8.49
C PRO A 106 13.56 9.19 -7.42
N LYS A 107 14.38 10.23 -7.57
CA LYS A 107 15.26 10.70 -6.50
C LYS A 107 14.43 11.36 -5.41
N MET A 108 14.85 11.25 -4.14
CA MET A 108 14.15 11.85 -2.99
C MET A 108 13.89 13.36 -3.16
N LYS A 109 14.82 14.09 -3.79
CA LYS A 109 14.60 15.50 -4.15
C LYS A 109 13.35 15.70 -5.02
N THR A 110 13.19 14.89 -6.06
CA THR A 110 12.03 14.94 -6.96
C THR A 110 10.75 14.56 -6.22
N VAL A 111 10.82 13.60 -5.30
CA VAL A 111 9.68 13.22 -4.44
C VAL A 111 9.23 14.41 -3.59
N ALA A 112 10.16 15.10 -2.92
CA ALA A 112 9.86 16.28 -2.12
C ALA A 112 9.28 17.41 -2.99
N ASP A 113 9.92 17.74 -4.11
CA ASP A 113 9.44 18.78 -5.04
C ASP A 113 8.02 18.47 -5.59
N SER A 114 7.70 17.18 -5.78
CA SER A 114 6.37 16.75 -6.21
C SER A 114 5.34 16.89 -5.10
N LEU A 115 5.67 16.54 -3.85
CA LEU A 115 4.76 16.67 -2.71
C LEU A 115 4.50 18.13 -2.33
N ASP A 116 5.50 19.01 -2.42
CA ASP A 116 5.31 20.46 -2.21
C ASP A 116 4.28 21.05 -3.18
N LYS A 117 4.26 20.57 -4.43
CA LYS A 117 3.28 20.97 -5.45
C LYS A 117 1.89 20.39 -5.23
N VAL A 118 1.78 19.28 -4.50
CA VAL A 118 0.48 18.66 -4.18
C VAL A 118 -0.28 19.52 -3.18
N GLY A 119 0.42 20.11 -2.19
CA GLY A 119 -0.21 20.96 -1.16
C GLY A 119 -0.20 22.46 -1.46
N SER A 120 0.13 22.88 -2.68
CA SER A 120 0.16 24.28 -3.14
C SER A 120 -1.13 24.67 -3.84
#